data_AF-A0A6J4JLL0-F1
#
_entry.id   AF-A0A6J4JLL0-F1
#
_cell.length_a   1.000
_cell.length_b   1.000
_cell.length_c   1.000
_cell.angle_alpha   90.00
_cell.angle_beta   90.00
_cell.angle_gamma   90.00
#
_symmetry.space_group_name_H-M   'P 1'
#
loop_
_entity.id
_entity.type
_entity.pdbx_description
1 polymer ?
#
loop_
_entity_poly.entity_id
_entity_poly.type
_entity_poly.pdbx_seq_one_letter_code
_entity_poly.pdbx_strand_id
1 'polypeptide(L)'
;MAVATIEDPTTSPLSPDELRRMNAYWRATNYLSVGQIYLLDNPLLKEPLKLSHVKPRLLGHWGTTPGLNFIYVHFNRLIKAHDLSVIYITGPGHGGPGLVANTFLEGSYSELYSDVSQDEAGMKRLFRQFSFPGGVPSHVAPEVPGSIHEGGELGYALVHAYGAAFDNPDLV
;
A
#
# COMPACT_ATOMS: atom_id res chain seq x y z
N MET A 1 -43.96 8.14 -22.75
CA MET A 1 -42.81 7.31 -22.34
C MET A 1 -41.72 8.26 -21.86
N ALA A 2 -41.53 8.36 -20.54
CA ALA A 2 -40.45 9.16 -19.99
C ALA A 2 -39.16 8.34 -20.09
N VAL A 3 -38.17 8.88 -20.80
CA VAL A 3 -36.81 8.32 -20.82
C VAL A 3 -36.26 8.57 -19.42
N ALA A 4 -36.11 7.51 -18.62
CA ALA A 4 -35.35 7.60 -17.39
C ALA A 4 -33.91 7.95 -17.77
N THR A 5 -33.49 9.16 -17.40
CA THR A 5 -32.07 9.53 -17.43
C THR A 5 -31.35 8.58 -16.49
N ILE A 6 -30.55 7.68 -17.04
CA ILE A 6 -29.54 6.95 -16.28
C ILE A 6 -28.57 8.03 -15.83
N GLU A 7 -28.62 8.42 -14.55
CA GLU A 7 -27.57 9.25 -13.97
C GLU A 7 -26.28 8.48 -14.10
N ASP A 8 -25.35 9.02 -14.88
CA ASP A 8 -23.98 8.53 -14.94
C ASP A 8 -23.40 8.62 -13.52
N PRO A 9 -22.98 7.50 -12.89
CA PRO A 9 -22.47 7.50 -11.52
C PRO A 9 -21.24 8.40 -11.33
N THR A 10 -20.63 8.90 -12.41
CA THR A 10 -19.51 9.84 -12.41
C THR A 10 -19.91 11.31 -12.26
N THR A 11 -21.20 11.66 -12.36
CA THR A 11 -21.67 13.06 -12.35
C THR A 11 -21.95 13.63 -10.95
N SER A 12 -22.05 12.77 -9.93
CA SER A 12 -22.27 13.19 -8.54
C SER A 12 -21.01 13.01 -7.70
N PRO A 13 -20.70 13.95 -6.77
CA PRO A 13 -19.58 13.79 -5.83
C PRO A 13 -19.69 12.51 -5.01
N LEU A 14 -18.55 11.99 -4.58
CA LEU A 14 -18.50 10.82 -3.70
C LEU A 14 -19.31 11.06 -2.43
N SER A 15 -19.97 10.00 -1.95
CA SER A 15 -20.72 10.09 -0.70
C SER A 15 -19.78 10.44 0.47
N PRO A 16 -20.25 11.18 1.48
CA PRO A 16 -19.45 11.48 2.66
C PRO A 16 -18.93 10.22 3.38
N ASP A 17 -19.69 9.12 3.36
CA ASP A 17 -19.27 7.85 3.98
C ASP A 17 -18.10 7.20 3.23
N GLU A 18 -18.16 7.18 1.90
CA GLU A 18 -17.11 6.63 1.06
C GLU A 18 -15.80 7.42 1.24
N LEU A 19 -15.87 8.76 1.20
CA LEU A 19 -14.73 9.64 1.49
C LEU A 19 -14.13 9.37 2.87
N ARG A 20 -14.98 9.20 3.88
CA ARG A 20 -14.54 8.88 5.25
C ARG A 20 -13.80 7.54 5.32
N ARG A 21 -14.30 6.50 4.63
CA ARG A 21 -13.66 5.17 4.60
C ARG A 21 -12.33 5.19 3.85
N MET A 22 -12.26 5.86 2.70
CA MET A 22 -11.02 6.04 1.95
C MET A 22 -9.97 6.78 2.78
N ASN A 23 -10.37 7.89 3.43
CA ASN A 23 -9.48 8.64 4.29
C ASN A 23 -9.01 7.80 5.51
N ALA A 24 -9.88 6.99 6.10
CA ALA A 24 -9.50 6.09 7.18
C ALA A 24 -8.47 5.04 6.73
N TYR A 25 -8.67 4.44 5.55
CA TYR A 25 -7.74 3.51 4.94
C TYR A 25 -6.38 4.17 4.65
N TRP A 26 -6.39 5.34 4.00
CA TRP A 26 -5.18 6.11 3.71
C TRP A 26 -4.38 6.43 4.99
N ARG A 27 -5.06 6.86 6.06
CA ARG A 27 -4.45 7.11 7.36
C ARG A 27 -3.90 5.84 7.99
N ALA A 28 -4.60 4.71 7.87
CA ALA A 28 -4.14 3.41 8.38
C ALA A 28 -2.86 2.97 7.65
N THR A 29 -2.82 3.04 6.31
CA THR A 29 -1.61 2.72 5.54
C THR A 29 -0.46 3.66 5.88
N ASN A 30 -0.71 4.96 6.05
CA ASN A 30 0.31 5.91 6.47
C ASN A 30 0.87 5.58 7.86
N TYR A 31 0.01 5.21 8.80
CA TYR A 31 0.41 4.79 10.14
C TYR A 31 1.30 3.53 10.10
N LEU A 32 0.89 2.52 9.33
CA LEU A 32 1.66 1.30 9.15
C LEU A 32 3.02 1.58 8.47
N SER A 33 3.07 2.47 7.49
CA SER A 33 4.32 2.87 6.84
C SER A 33 5.28 3.56 7.81
N VAL A 34 4.77 4.45 8.69
CA VAL A 34 5.57 5.06 9.76
C VAL A 34 6.02 3.98 10.76
N GLY A 35 5.14 3.07 11.17
CA GLY A 35 5.49 1.96 12.04
C GLY A 35 6.65 1.13 11.49
N GLN A 36 6.61 0.80 10.21
CA GLN A 36 7.70 0.11 9.51
C GLN A 36 9.03 0.87 9.53
N ILE A 37 9.03 2.19 9.36
CA ILE A 37 10.28 2.97 9.34
C ILE A 37 10.86 3.14 10.75
N TYR A 38 10.01 3.32 11.76
CA TYR A 38 10.44 3.80 13.07
C TYR A 38 10.38 2.78 14.20
N LEU A 39 9.46 1.81 14.21
CA LEU A 39 9.15 1.01 15.40
C LEU A 39 9.71 -0.42 15.35
N LEU A 40 10.14 -0.93 16.50
CA LEU A 40 10.46 -2.34 16.77
C LEU A 40 9.44 -3.00 17.71
N ASP A 41 8.67 -2.20 18.45
CA ASP A 41 7.69 -2.65 19.44
C ASP A 41 6.57 -1.61 19.62
N ASN A 42 5.56 -1.97 20.41
CA ASN A 42 4.40 -1.14 20.75
C ASN A 42 3.70 -0.60 19.49
N PRO A 43 3.32 -1.47 18.53
CA PRO A 43 2.87 -1.05 17.20
C PRO A 43 1.55 -0.26 17.24
N LEU A 44 0.75 -0.39 18.29
CA LEU A 44 -0.52 0.32 18.48
C LEU A 44 -0.45 1.43 19.54
N LEU A 45 0.74 1.73 20.06
CA LEU A 45 0.95 2.75 21.11
C LEU A 45 0.03 2.56 22.33
N LYS A 46 -0.17 1.30 22.76
CA LYS A 46 -1.00 0.96 23.94
C LYS A 46 -0.38 1.43 25.26
N GLU A 47 0.92 1.65 25.27
CA GLU A 47 1.65 2.34 26.33
C GLU A 47 2.34 3.59 25.78
N PRO A 48 2.69 4.58 26.63
CA PRO A 48 3.44 5.76 26.20
C PRO A 48 4.71 5.39 25.42
N LEU A 49 4.96 6.09 24.32
CA LEU A 49 6.11 5.82 23.46
C LEU A 49 7.42 6.04 24.22
N LYS A 50 8.30 5.04 24.16
CA LYS A 50 9.64 5.05 24.77
C LYS A 50 10.68 4.89 23.66
N LEU A 51 11.90 5.39 23.89
CA LEU A 51 13.01 5.24 22.95
C LEU A 51 13.31 3.77 22.64
N SER A 52 13.10 2.87 23.60
CA SER A 52 13.26 1.42 23.43
C SER A 52 12.32 0.79 22.38
N HIS A 53 11.22 1.47 22.02
CA HIS A 53 10.31 1.01 20.97
C HIS A 53 10.78 1.43 19.57
N VAL A 54 11.75 2.35 19.47
CA VAL A 54 12.22 2.92 18.21
C VAL A 54 13.43 2.15 17.69
N LYS A 55 13.51 1.97 16.37
CA LYS A 55 14.66 1.35 15.70
C LYS A 55 15.94 2.14 15.99
N PRO A 56 17.07 1.48 16.33
CA PRO A 56 18.35 2.16 16.53
C PRO A 56 18.92 2.73 15.22
N ARG A 57 18.48 2.21 14.07
CA ARG A 57 18.80 2.73 12.74
C ARG A 57 17.50 2.94 11.98
N LEU A 58 17.23 4.18 11.61
CA LEU A 58 16.04 4.57 10.85
C LEU A 58 16.34 4.44 9.37
N LEU A 59 15.73 3.45 8.71
CA LEU A 59 15.92 3.14 7.29
C LEU A 59 14.55 3.07 6.61
N GLY A 60 14.47 3.63 5.41
CA GLY A 60 13.23 3.74 4.63
C GLY A 60 12.97 5.18 4.21
N HIS A 61 11.99 5.35 3.30
CA HIS A 61 11.64 6.66 2.76
C HIS A 61 10.20 7.01 3.12
N TRP A 62 10.02 8.20 3.68
CA TRP A 62 8.70 8.75 3.96
C TRP A 62 8.18 9.64 2.81
N GLY A 63 9.06 10.38 2.14
CA GLY A 63 8.65 11.49 1.25
C GLY A 63 7.64 11.13 0.16
N THR A 64 7.80 9.99 -0.52
CA THR A 64 6.87 9.52 -1.58
C THR A 64 5.68 8.72 -1.03
N THR A 65 5.89 8.04 0.11
CA THR A 65 5.01 7.00 0.65
C THR A 65 3.55 7.42 0.89
N PRO A 66 3.22 8.58 1.50
CA PRO A 66 1.82 8.95 1.68
C PRO A 66 1.12 9.28 0.35
N GLY A 67 1.86 9.74 -0.66
CA GLY A 67 1.33 9.93 -2.02
C GLY A 67 1.01 8.60 -2.70
N LEU A 68 1.88 7.60 -2.55
CA LEU A 68 1.62 6.24 -3.06
C LEU A 68 0.41 5.61 -2.37
N ASN A 69 0.32 5.72 -1.04
CA ASN A 69 -0.85 5.24 -0.29
C ASN A 69 -2.15 5.92 -0.71
N PHE A 70 -2.08 7.22 -1.04
CA PHE A 70 -3.23 7.97 -1.56
C PHE A 70 -3.66 7.44 -2.93
N ILE A 71 -2.73 7.25 -3.86
CA ILE A 71 -3.04 6.69 -5.18
C ILE A 71 -3.61 5.27 -5.05
N TYR A 72 -3.01 4.44 -4.20
CA TYR A 72 -3.44 3.06 -3.98
C TYR A 72 -4.91 2.99 -3.51
N VAL A 73 -5.31 3.75 -2.49
CA VAL A 73 -6.71 3.72 -2.02
C VAL A 73 -7.70 4.18 -3.10
N HIS A 74 -7.29 5.10 -3.96
CA HIS A 74 -8.11 5.54 -5.09
C HIS A 74 -8.20 4.46 -6.19
N PHE A 75 -7.13 3.71 -6.47
CA PHE A 75 -7.20 2.53 -7.33
C PHE A 75 -8.07 1.43 -6.74
N ASN A 76 -7.92 1.11 -5.45
CA ASN A 76 -8.79 0.14 -4.77
C ASN A 76 -10.27 0.51 -4.89
N ARG A 77 -10.60 1.80 -4.79
CA ARG A 77 -11.97 2.28 -5.04
C ARG A 77 -12.41 1.96 -6.48
N LEU A 78 -11.60 2.32 -7.48
CA LEU A 78 -11.93 2.11 -8.89
C LEU A 78 -12.09 0.62 -9.22
N ILE A 79 -11.17 -0.22 -8.74
CA ILE A 79 -11.23 -1.69 -8.86
C ILE A 79 -12.56 -2.19 -8.31
N LYS A 80 -12.94 -1.79 -7.09
CA LYS A 80 -14.19 -2.26 -6.46
C LYS A 80 -15.45 -1.70 -7.09
N ALA A 81 -15.44 -0.46 -7.56
CA ALA A 81 -16.61 0.19 -8.12
C ALA A 81 -16.94 -0.28 -9.54
N HIS A 82 -15.93 -0.74 -10.28
CA HIS A 82 -16.03 -1.03 -11.70
C HIS A 82 -15.57 -2.44 -12.09
N ASP A 83 -15.18 -3.28 -11.12
CA ASP A 83 -14.67 -4.64 -11.32
C ASP A 83 -13.48 -4.68 -12.30
N LEU A 84 -12.52 -3.76 -12.10
CA LEU A 84 -11.38 -3.58 -13.01
C LEU A 84 -10.22 -4.51 -12.67
N SER A 85 -9.59 -5.07 -13.70
CA SER A 85 -8.27 -5.69 -13.60
C SER A 85 -7.20 -4.59 -13.68
N VAL A 86 -6.56 -4.27 -12.56
CA VAL A 86 -5.56 -3.18 -12.47
C VAL A 86 -4.21 -3.73 -11.99
N ILE A 87 -3.11 -3.27 -12.60
CA ILE A 87 -1.76 -3.47 -12.06
C ILE A 87 -1.11 -2.13 -11.68
N TYR A 88 -0.51 -2.07 -10.49
CA TYR A 88 0.14 -0.84 -10.02
C TYR A 88 1.66 -0.89 -10.18
N ILE A 89 2.18 -0.23 -11.22
CA ILE A 89 3.63 -0.05 -11.42
C ILE A 89 4.17 1.10 -10.56
N THR A 90 4.86 0.78 -9.47
CA THR A 90 5.42 1.79 -8.56
C THR A 90 6.76 2.31 -9.06
N GLY A 91 6.73 3.41 -9.82
CA GLY A 91 7.95 4.09 -10.28
C GLY A 91 8.90 4.52 -9.14
N PRO A 92 8.47 5.30 -8.13
CA PRO A 92 9.30 5.64 -6.97
C PRO A 92 9.33 4.46 -5.98
N GLY A 93 9.98 3.37 -6.39
CA GLY A 93 9.99 2.10 -5.68
C GLY A 93 10.60 2.13 -4.28
N HIS A 94 11.39 3.15 -3.96
CA HIS A 94 11.90 3.40 -2.61
C HIS A 94 10.79 3.69 -1.58
N GLY A 95 9.55 3.87 -2.03
CA GLY A 95 8.31 3.94 -1.23
C GLY A 95 7.76 2.58 -0.76
N GLY A 96 8.59 1.54 -0.67
CA GLY A 96 8.25 0.19 -0.22
C GLY A 96 7.32 0.09 1.00
N PRO A 97 7.49 0.89 2.08
CA PRO A 97 6.60 0.83 3.24
C PRO A 97 5.12 1.07 2.91
N GLY A 98 4.83 1.81 1.84
CA GLY A 98 3.46 2.06 1.39
C GLY A 98 2.82 0.80 0.82
N LEU A 99 3.49 0.14 -0.12
CA LEU A 99 2.96 -1.05 -0.80
C LEU A 99 2.87 -2.25 0.16
N VAL A 100 3.84 -2.41 1.06
CA VAL A 100 3.77 -3.40 2.14
C VAL A 100 2.60 -3.12 3.09
N ALA A 101 2.32 -1.85 3.43
CA ALA A 101 1.19 -1.50 4.27
C ALA A 101 -0.17 -1.81 3.61
N ASN A 102 -0.31 -1.55 2.30
CA ASN A 102 -1.53 -1.83 1.56
C ASN A 102 -1.79 -3.34 1.47
N THR A 103 -0.80 -4.11 1.02
CA THR A 103 -0.90 -5.57 0.90
C THR A 103 -1.13 -6.26 2.26
N PHE A 104 -0.62 -5.68 3.36
CA PHE A 104 -0.94 -6.14 4.71
C PHE A 104 -2.41 -5.89 5.09
N LEU A 105 -2.98 -4.74 4.78
CA LEU A 105 -4.40 -4.46 5.08
C LEU A 105 -5.37 -5.25 4.19
N GLU A 106 -4.96 -5.55 2.96
CA GLU A 106 -5.71 -6.39 2.03
C GLU A 106 -5.66 -7.88 2.39
N GLY A 107 -4.67 -8.30 3.17
CA GLY A 107 -4.48 -9.68 3.62
C GLY A 107 -3.54 -10.50 2.74
N SER A 108 -3.27 -10.07 1.51
CA SER A 108 -2.37 -10.76 0.57
C SER A 108 -0.95 -10.92 1.11
N TYR A 109 -0.47 -9.96 1.92
CA TYR A 109 0.81 -10.10 2.61
C TYR A 109 0.80 -11.25 3.63
N SER A 110 -0.28 -11.39 4.39
CA SER A 110 -0.42 -12.44 5.41
C SER A 110 -0.72 -13.82 4.80
N GLU A 111 -1.34 -13.87 3.61
CA GLU A 111 -1.49 -15.11 2.83
C GLU A 111 -0.13 -15.66 2.40
N LEU A 112 0.78 -14.78 1.95
CA LEU A 112 2.14 -15.17 1.56
C LEU A 112 3.06 -15.40 2.77
N TYR A 113 2.98 -14.54 3.78
CA TYR A 113 3.80 -14.54 5.00
C TYR A 113 2.93 -14.82 6.22
N SER A 114 2.59 -16.09 6.41
CA SER A 114 1.68 -16.55 7.49
C SER A 114 2.13 -16.19 8.91
N ASP A 115 3.42 -15.92 9.12
CA ASP A 115 3.95 -15.48 10.41
C ASP A 115 3.73 -13.97 10.68
N VAL A 116 3.23 -13.23 9.68
CA VAL A 116 2.84 -11.82 9.76
C VAL A 116 1.31 -11.73 9.67
N SER A 117 0.63 -12.18 10.72
CA SER A 117 -0.84 -12.18 10.82
C SER A 117 -1.46 -10.76 10.86
N GLN A 118 -2.73 -10.64 10.47
CA GLN A 118 -3.49 -9.38 10.55
C GLN A 118 -3.98 -9.08 11.99
N ASP A 119 -3.06 -9.13 12.95
CA ASP A 119 -3.27 -8.79 14.35
C ASP A 119 -2.12 -7.93 14.90
N GLU A 120 -2.14 -7.62 16.20
CA GLU A 120 -1.08 -6.81 16.83
C GLU A 120 0.30 -7.48 16.80
N ALA A 121 0.37 -8.81 16.94
CA ALA A 121 1.63 -9.53 16.92
C ALA A 121 2.23 -9.56 15.51
N GLY A 122 1.41 -9.79 14.49
CA GLY A 122 1.85 -9.68 13.10
C GLY A 122 2.18 -8.25 12.70
N MET A 123 1.44 -7.24 13.17
CA MET A 123 1.80 -5.83 12.96
C MET A 123 3.15 -5.47 13.58
N LYS A 124 3.45 -5.99 14.78
CA LYS A 124 4.78 -5.83 15.41
C LYS A 124 5.88 -6.46 14.54
N ARG A 125 5.64 -7.65 13.98
CA ARG A 125 6.59 -8.32 13.06
C ARG A 125 6.78 -7.53 11.78
N LEU A 126 5.68 -7.08 11.16
CA LEU A 126 5.67 -6.23 9.98
C LEU A 126 6.54 -4.99 10.19
N PHE A 127 6.39 -4.31 11.33
CA PHE A 127 7.17 -3.11 11.64
C PHE A 127 8.65 -3.45 11.82
N ARG A 128 8.94 -4.47 12.64
CA ARG A 128 10.29 -4.86 13.00
C ARG A 128 11.12 -5.29 11.80
N GLN A 129 10.54 -6.09 10.89
CA GLN A 129 11.28 -6.70 9.78
C GLN A 129 11.66 -5.72 8.66
N PHE A 130 10.95 -4.61 8.51
CA PHE A 130 11.21 -3.66 7.43
C PHE A 130 12.63 -3.06 7.53
N SER A 131 13.43 -3.21 6.47
CA SER A 131 14.81 -2.70 6.40
C SER A 131 15.68 -3.09 7.61
N PHE A 132 15.49 -4.31 8.12
CA PHE A 132 16.19 -4.83 9.29
C PHE A 132 17.09 -6.02 8.89
N PRO A 133 18.20 -6.28 9.59
CA PRO A 133 19.00 -7.48 9.34
C PRO A 133 18.17 -8.76 9.41
N GLY A 134 18.16 -9.54 8.32
CA GLY A 134 17.33 -10.74 8.19
C GLY A 134 15.84 -10.48 7.97
N GLY A 135 15.45 -9.23 7.70
CA GLY A 135 14.08 -8.83 7.37
C GLY A 135 13.88 -8.55 5.88
N VAL A 136 12.99 -7.63 5.55
CA VAL A 136 12.56 -7.35 4.16
C VAL A 136 13.21 -6.08 3.59
N PRO A 137 13.33 -5.96 2.25
CA PRO A 137 13.92 -4.80 1.58
C PRO A 137 13.18 -3.48 1.83
N SER A 138 13.83 -2.36 1.49
CA SER A 138 13.26 -1.01 1.61
C SER A 138 12.41 -0.58 0.40
N HIS A 139 12.57 -1.27 -0.73
CA HIS A 139 11.89 -0.97 -2.00
C HIS A 139 10.64 -1.85 -2.17
N VAL A 140 9.89 -1.64 -3.27
CA VAL A 140 8.78 -2.52 -3.70
C VAL A 140 9.35 -3.80 -4.32
N ALA A 141 10.19 -4.49 -3.58
CA ALA A 141 10.96 -5.63 -4.06
C ALA A 141 10.07 -6.82 -4.49
N PRO A 142 10.61 -7.82 -5.20
CA PRO A 142 9.83 -8.97 -5.69
C PRO A 142 9.09 -9.76 -4.60
N GLU A 143 9.51 -9.63 -3.34
CA GLU A 143 8.86 -10.22 -2.17
C GLU A 143 7.55 -9.51 -1.78
N VAL A 144 7.28 -8.30 -2.30
CA VAL A 144 6.03 -7.59 -2.03
C VAL A 144 4.93 -8.12 -2.95
N PRO A 145 3.82 -8.66 -2.42
CA PRO A 145 2.71 -9.13 -3.25
C PRO A 145 2.25 -8.06 -4.25
N GLY A 146 2.04 -8.46 -5.50
CA GLY A 146 1.64 -7.56 -6.58
C GLY A 146 2.78 -6.79 -7.24
N SER A 147 4.03 -6.89 -6.77
CA SER A 147 5.16 -6.24 -7.41
C SER A 147 5.64 -7.00 -8.65
N ILE A 148 5.71 -6.31 -9.78
CA ILE A 148 6.48 -6.72 -10.97
C ILE A 148 7.55 -5.69 -11.36
N HIS A 149 7.73 -4.64 -10.54
CA HIS A 149 8.65 -3.54 -10.78
C HIS A 149 9.13 -2.97 -9.45
N GLU A 150 10.40 -3.23 -9.12
CA GLU A 150 10.97 -2.81 -7.84
C GLU A 150 11.12 -1.30 -7.70
N GLY A 151 11.42 -0.60 -8.80
CA GLY A 151 11.62 0.86 -8.80
C GLY A 151 12.83 1.33 -7.97
N GLY A 152 13.85 0.48 -7.80
CA GLY A 152 15.13 0.86 -7.21
C GLY A 152 15.97 1.71 -8.16
N GLU A 153 16.28 1.17 -9.34
CA GLU A 153 16.79 1.97 -10.45
C GLU A 153 15.60 2.61 -11.20
N LEU A 154 15.52 3.94 -11.13
CA LEU A 154 14.44 4.71 -11.74
C LEU A 154 14.59 4.76 -13.26
N GLY A 155 13.46 4.82 -13.98
CA GLY A 155 13.42 5.07 -15.42
C GLY A 155 12.61 4.05 -16.23
N TYR A 156 12.34 2.87 -15.66
CA TYR A 156 11.72 1.76 -16.39
C TYR A 156 10.22 1.57 -16.17
N ALA A 157 9.60 2.38 -15.32
CA ALA A 157 8.20 2.22 -14.94
C ALA A 157 7.24 2.20 -16.14
N LEU A 158 7.43 3.12 -17.10
CA LEU A 158 6.57 3.19 -18.27
C LEU A 158 6.81 2.01 -19.22
N VAL A 159 8.05 1.65 -19.53
CA VAL A 159 8.30 0.52 -20.45
C VAL A 159 7.75 -0.79 -19.89
N HIS A 160 7.83 -1.01 -18.57
CA HIS A 160 7.20 -2.16 -17.94
C HIS A 160 5.67 -2.08 -17.95
N ALA A 161 5.08 -0.90 -17.72
CA ALA A 161 3.62 -0.72 -17.79
C ALA A 161 3.08 -1.02 -19.20
N TYR A 162 3.71 -0.44 -20.23
CA TYR A 162 3.35 -0.72 -21.63
C TYR A 162 3.52 -2.20 -21.98
N GLY A 163 4.60 -2.83 -21.53
CA GLY A 163 4.82 -4.27 -21.74
C GLY A 163 3.77 -5.14 -21.04
N ALA A 164 3.36 -4.79 -19.82
CA ALA A 164 2.35 -5.53 -19.07
C ALA A 164 0.96 -5.48 -19.72
N ALA A 165 0.60 -4.34 -20.33
CA ALA A 165 -0.65 -4.15 -21.05
C ALA A 165 -0.64 -4.70 -22.48
N PHE A 166 0.53 -5.04 -23.03
CA PHE A 166 0.64 -5.57 -24.40
C PHE A 166 -0.07 -6.92 -24.51
N ASP A 167 -0.95 -7.05 -25.51
CA ASP A 167 -1.85 -8.20 -25.70
C ASP A 167 -2.73 -8.56 -24.48
N ASN A 168 -2.97 -7.59 -23.58
CA ASN A 168 -3.82 -7.74 -22.40
C ASN A 168 -4.88 -6.62 -22.36
N PRO A 169 -5.93 -6.70 -23.21
CA PRO A 169 -6.83 -5.58 -23.50
C PRO A 169 -7.70 -5.14 -22.31
N ASP A 170 -7.88 -6.01 -21.32
CA ASP A 170 -8.70 -5.75 -20.13
C ASP A 170 -7.86 -5.24 -18.94
N LEU A 171 -6.53 -5.22 -19.06
CA LEU A 171 -5.63 -4.74 -18.02
C LEU A 171 -5.51 -3.22 -18.06
N VAL A 172 -5.71 -2.60 -16.90
CA VAL A 172 -5.49 -1.18 -16.61
C VAL A 172 -4.19 -0.97 -15.86
#